data_AF-A0AAA9SH24-F1
#
_entry.id   AF-A0AAA9SH24-F1
#
_cell.length_a   1.000
_cell.length_b   1.000
_cell.length_c   1.000
_cell.angle_alpha   90.00
_cell.angle_beta   90.00
_cell.angle_gamma   90.00
#
_symmetry.space_group_name_H-M   'P 1'
#
loop_
_entity.id
_entity.type
_entity.pdbx_description
1 polymer ?
#
loop_
_entity_poly.entity_id
_entity_poly.type
_entity_poly.pdbx_seq_one_letter_code
_entity_poly.pdbx_strand_id
1 'polypeptide(L)'
;MAESEEELKSLLMKVKVESEKVGFKLNIQKTKIMASGPITSWEIDGETVETVSDFMFLGSSITVDGDCSHEIKRHLLLGRKVMTKLDSILKNRDITLPTKVLLVKAMVFPVVMYGCESWTVKKAEGQRIDAFELWCWRRLLRVPWTARRSNQSILKEISPGISLEGMMLKLKLQYFGHLM
;
A
#
# COMPACT_ATOMS: atom_id res chain seq x y z
N MET A 1 -4.96 -19.14 10.10
CA MET A 1 -5.40 -19.55 8.75
C MET A 1 -5.82 -21.00 8.84
N ALA A 2 -6.83 -21.41 8.10
CA ALA A 2 -7.24 -22.81 8.04
C ALA A 2 -6.37 -23.57 7.04
N GLU A 3 -6.03 -24.81 7.35
CA GLU A 3 -5.25 -25.72 6.49
C GLU A 3 -6.15 -26.52 5.54
N SER A 4 -7.45 -26.64 5.86
CA SER A 4 -8.42 -27.34 5.01
C SER A 4 -9.76 -26.60 4.87
N GLU A 5 -10.54 -27.05 3.89
CA GLU A 5 -11.89 -26.55 3.63
C GLU A 5 -12.81 -26.76 4.86
N GLU A 6 -12.72 -27.95 5.46
CA GLU A 6 -13.50 -28.37 6.62
C GLU A 6 -13.11 -27.58 7.87
N GLU A 7 -11.81 -27.32 8.05
CA GLU A 7 -11.34 -26.49 9.15
C GLU A 7 -11.84 -25.04 9.02
N LEU A 8 -11.80 -24.48 7.80
CA LEU A 8 -12.32 -23.13 7.55
C LEU A 8 -13.83 -23.05 7.88
N LYS A 9 -14.62 -24.05 7.44
CA LYS A 9 -16.05 -24.15 7.79
C LYS A 9 -16.25 -24.21 9.30
N SER A 10 -15.49 -25.05 9.99
CA SER A 10 -15.57 -25.23 11.44
C SER A 10 -15.25 -23.93 12.19
N LEU A 11 -14.18 -23.24 11.80
CA LEU A 11 -13.78 -21.96 12.40
C LEU A 11 -14.83 -20.88 12.18
N LEU A 12 -15.36 -20.77 10.97
CA LEU A 12 -16.37 -19.76 10.64
C LEU A 12 -17.69 -20.00 11.41
N MET A 13 -18.12 -21.27 11.53
CA MET A 13 -19.29 -21.62 12.34
C MET A 13 -19.08 -21.35 13.83
N LYS A 14 -17.89 -21.65 14.38
CA LYS A 14 -17.56 -21.30 15.77
C LYS A 14 -17.63 -19.79 15.99
N VAL A 15 -17.03 -18.99 15.10
CA VAL A 15 -17.09 -17.52 15.19
C VAL A 15 -18.53 -17.03 15.15
N LYS A 16 -19.36 -17.57 14.27
CA LYS A 16 -20.79 -17.23 14.21
C LYS A 16 -21.51 -17.54 15.53
N VAL A 17 -21.41 -18.76 16.03
CA VAL A 17 -22.10 -19.20 17.26
C VAL A 17 -21.66 -18.38 18.48
N GLU A 18 -20.36 -18.15 18.65
CA GLU A 18 -19.86 -17.34 19.77
C GLU A 18 -20.24 -15.86 19.63
N SER A 19 -20.28 -15.32 18.42
CA SER A 19 -20.74 -13.94 18.16
C SER A 19 -22.21 -13.77 18.50
N GLU A 20 -23.06 -14.75 18.18
CA GLU A 20 -24.50 -14.69 18.47
C GLU A 20 -24.79 -14.67 19.98
N LYS A 21 -23.99 -15.37 20.79
CA LYS A 21 -24.14 -15.36 22.26
C LYS A 21 -23.96 -13.96 22.88
N VAL A 22 -23.17 -13.11 22.24
CA VAL A 22 -22.94 -11.71 22.66
C VAL A 22 -23.77 -10.71 21.83
N GLY A 23 -24.72 -11.19 21.03
CA GLY A 23 -25.65 -10.37 20.25
C GLY A 23 -25.11 -9.85 18.91
N PHE A 24 -23.98 -10.36 18.43
CA PHE A 24 -23.44 -10.03 17.11
C PHE A 24 -23.90 -11.06 16.06
N LYS A 25 -24.28 -10.57 14.87
CA LYS A 25 -24.59 -11.40 13.70
C LYS A 25 -23.51 -11.26 12.64
N LEU A 26 -23.08 -12.39 12.08
CA LEU A 26 -22.13 -12.40 10.97
C LEU A 26 -22.81 -11.86 9.70
N ASN A 27 -22.17 -10.90 9.03
CA ASN A 27 -22.67 -10.35 7.78
C ASN A 27 -22.10 -11.17 6.60
N ILE A 28 -22.88 -12.13 6.10
CA ILE A 28 -22.44 -13.04 5.04
C ILE A 28 -22.02 -12.29 3.77
N GLN A 29 -22.73 -11.22 3.41
CA GLN A 29 -22.42 -10.40 2.23
C GLN A 29 -21.05 -9.70 2.32
N LYS A 30 -20.57 -9.38 3.53
CA LYS A 30 -19.23 -8.80 3.74
C LYS A 30 -18.15 -9.86 3.94
N THR A 31 -18.52 -11.08 4.31
CA THR A 31 -17.59 -12.19 4.48
C THR A 31 -17.19 -12.74 3.11
N LYS A 32 -15.87 -12.86 2.90
CA LYS A 32 -15.28 -13.40 1.68
C LYS A 32 -14.38 -14.57 2.03
N ILE A 33 -14.33 -15.57 1.14
CA ILE A 33 -13.40 -16.68 1.23
C ILE A 33 -12.29 -16.46 0.21
N MET A 34 -11.05 -16.68 0.63
CA MET A 34 -9.88 -16.61 -0.24
C MET A 34 -9.01 -17.83 0.06
N ALA A 35 -8.64 -18.61 -0.96
CA ALA A 35 -7.70 -19.71 -0.81
C ALA A 35 -6.80 -19.87 -2.03
N SER A 36 -5.68 -20.55 -1.81
CA SER A 36 -4.68 -20.89 -2.84
C SER A 36 -5.10 -22.08 -3.71
N GLY A 37 -6.02 -22.92 -3.23
CA GLY A 37 -6.56 -24.08 -3.94
C GLY A 37 -8.00 -23.89 -4.43
N PRO A 38 -8.52 -24.83 -5.24
CA PRO A 38 -9.93 -24.82 -5.63
C PRO A 38 -10.82 -24.90 -4.39
N ILE A 39 -11.80 -24.01 -4.31
CA ILE A 39 -12.80 -23.98 -3.24
C ILE A 39 -14.16 -24.33 -3.85
N THR A 40 -14.90 -25.21 -3.19
CA THR A 40 -16.30 -25.41 -3.52
C THR A 40 -17.16 -24.29 -2.91
N SER A 41 -18.08 -23.72 -3.69
CA SER A 41 -19.03 -22.74 -3.16
C SER A 41 -19.86 -23.37 -2.05
N TRP A 42 -20.01 -22.68 -0.91
CA TRP A 42 -20.86 -23.15 0.18
C TRP A 42 -21.73 -22.05 0.75
N GLU A 43 -22.78 -22.46 1.45
CA GLU A 43 -23.80 -21.57 2.00
C GLU A 43 -23.76 -21.54 3.54
N ILE A 44 -24.10 -20.38 4.10
CA ILE A 44 -24.34 -20.17 5.53
C ILE A 44 -25.71 -19.53 5.64
N ASP A 45 -26.64 -20.17 6.36
CA ASP A 45 -28.04 -19.73 6.49
C ASP A 45 -28.78 -19.56 5.15
N GLY A 46 -28.42 -20.36 4.13
CA GLY A 46 -28.98 -20.25 2.79
C GLY A 46 -28.42 -19.09 1.96
N GLU A 47 -27.41 -18.37 2.46
CA GLU A 47 -26.66 -17.36 1.70
C GLU A 47 -25.29 -17.92 1.27
N THR A 48 -24.97 -17.87 -0.02
CA THR A 48 -23.66 -18.28 -0.54
C THR A 48 -22.58 -17.29 -0.12
N VAL A 49 -21.48 -17.79 0.44
CA VAL A 49 -20.32 -16.96 0.76
C VAL A 49 -19.50 -16.74 -0.51
N GLU A 50 -19.18 -15.48 -0.83
CA GLU A 50 -18.42 -15.16 -2.04
C GLU A 50 -16.95 -15.57 -1.90
N THR A 51 -16.45 -16.31 -2.89
CA THR A 51 -15.03 -16.63 -3.05
C THR A 51 -14.37 -15.58 -3.93
N VAL A 52 -13.25 -15.01 -3.47
CA VAL A 52 -12.53 -13.92 -4.14
C VAL A 52 -11.06 -14.27 -4.39
N SER A 53 -10.51 -13.72 -5.47
CA SER A 53 -9.07 -13.79 -5.79
C SER A 53 -8.24 -12.71 -5.09
N ASP A 54 -8.90 -11.65 -4.67
CA ASP A 54 -8.28 -10.50 -4.02
C ASP A 54 -9.26 -9.88 -3.01
N PHE A 55 -8.71 -9.31 -1.95
CA PHE A 55 -9.49 -8.70 -0.88
C PHE A 55 -8.77 -7.51 -0.26
N MET A 56 -9.52 -6.44 -0.02
CA MET A 56 -9.03 -5.26 0.69
C MET A 56 -9.10 -5.48 2.20
N PHE A 57 -7.97 -5.80 2.83
CA PHE A 57 -7.86 -5.97 4.27
C PHE A 57 -7.09 -4.80 4.89
N LEU A 58 -7.74 -4.08 5.82
CA LEU A 58 -7.15 -2.92 6.55
C LEU A 58 -6.51 -1.86 5.64
N GLY A 59 -7.04 -1.70 4.42
CA GLY A 59 -6.56 -0.74 3.43
C GLY A 59 -5.48 -1.27 2.47
N SER A 60 -4.99 -2.49 2.71
CA SER A 60 -4.05 -3.21 1.84
C SER A 60 -4.75 -4.26 0.99
N SER A 61 -4.23 -4.52 -0.21
CA SER A 61 -4.81 -5.47 -1.14
C SER A 61 -4.08 -6.80 -1.00
N ILE A 62 -4.77 -7.82 -0.51
CA ILE A 62 -4.22 -9.18 -0.43
C ILE A 62 -4.73 -9.94 -1.64
N THR A 63 -3.82 -10.55 -2.40
CA THR A 63 -4.16 -11.38 -3.56
C THR A 63 -3.74 -12.82 -3.31
N VAL A 64 -4.43 -13.78 -3.93
CA VAL A 64 -4.13 -15.21 -3.79
C VAL A 64 -2.70 -15.55 -4.25
N ASP A 65 -2.20 -14.88 -5.27
CA ASP A 65 -0.85 -15.06 -5.81
C ASP A 65 0.24 -14.25 -5.04
N GLY A 66 -0.16 -13.44 -4.06
CA GLY A 66 0.73 -12.58 -3.27
C GLY A 66 1.34 -11.42 -4.06
N ASP A 67 0.80 -11.06 -5.22
CA ASP A 67 1.30 -9.95 -6.03
C ASP A 67 0.91 -8.57 -5.48
N CYS A 68 1.91 -7.85 -4.98
CA CYS A 68 1.73 -6.48 -4.49
C CYS A 68 1.73 -5.41 -5.59
N SER A 69 1.89 -5.78 -6.87
CA SER A 69 2.09 -4.79 -7.95
C SER A 69 0.88 -3.86 -8.12
N HIS A 70 -0.34 -4.39 -7.96
CA HIS A 70 -1.57 -3.58 -8.02
C HIS A 70 -1.67 -2.60 -6.85
N GLU A 71 -1.31 -3.04 -5.65
CA GLU A 71 -1.30 -2.21 -4.44
C GLU A 71 -0.26 -1.08 -4.56
N ILE A 72 0.97 -1.40 -4.95
CA ILE A 72 2.05 -0.41 -5.16
C ILE A 72 1.59 0.66 -6.15
N LYS A 73 1.03 0.26 -7.31
CA LYS A 73 0.50 1.22 -8.29
C LYS A 73 -0.59 2.12 -7.69
N ARG A 74 -1.53 1.54 -6.93
CA ARG A 74 -2.60 2.29 -6.26
C ARG A 74 -2.04 3.33 -5.29
N HIS A 75 -1.06 2.96 -4.46
CA HIS A 75 -0.42 3.87 -3.50
C HIS A 75 0.38 4.97 -4.20
N LEU A 76 1.10 4.66 -5.27
CA LEU A 76 1.79 5.67 -6.09
C LEU A 76 0.80 6.67 -6.72
N LEU A 77 -0.37 6.21 -7.19
CA LEU A 77 -1.42 7.10 -7.70
C LEU A 77 -2.01 7.99 -6.60
N LEU A 78 -2.22 7.45 -5.39
CA LEU A 78 -2.67 8.25 -4.23
C LEU A 78 -1.62 9.30 -3.86
N GLY A 79 -0.34 8.92 -3.81
CA GLY A 79 0.77 9.85 -3.60
C GLY A 79 0.80 10.98 -4.63
N ARG A 80 0.59 10.65 -5.92
CA ARG A 80 0.47 11.67 -6.99
C ARG A 80 -0.67 12.65 -6.73
N LYS A 81 -1.84 12.16 -6.28
CA LYS A 81 -3.00 13.03 -5.95
C LYS A 81 -2.70 13.96 -4.77
N VAL A 82 -1.96 13.50 -3.76
CA VAL A 82 -1.56 14.36 -2.64
C VAL A 82 -0.54 15.39 -3.11
N MET A 83 0.45 14.97 -3.89
CA MET A 83 1.47 15.85 -4.44
C MET A 83 0.88 16.97 -5.31
N THR A 84 -0.15 16.68 -6.12
CA THR A 84 -0.82 17.71 -6.93
C THR A 84 -1.67 18.67 -6.10
N LYS A 85 -2.25 18.23 -4.98
CA LYS A 85 -2.97 19.12 -4.05
C LYS A 85 -2.02 20.12 -3.36
N LEU A 86 -0.74 19.78 -3.21
CA LEU A 86 0.29 20.65 -2.64
C LEU A 86 0.89 21.65 -3.63
N ASP A 87 0.41 21.71 -4.87
CA ASP A 87 1.00 22.52 -5.94
C ASP A 87 1.18 23.99 -5.58
N SER A 88 0.19 24.62 -4.95
CA SER A 88 0.25 26.04 -4.57
C SER A 88 1.38 26.31 -3.58
N ILE A 89 1.55 25.43 -2.59
CA ILE A 89 2.60 25.50 -1.55
C ILE A 89 3.97 25.25 -2.18
N LEU A 90 4.11 24.20 -2.99
CA LEU A 90 5.38 23.87 -3.66
C LEU A 90 5.80 24.96 -4.65
N LYS A 91 4.82 25.63 -5.26
CA LYS A 91 5.02 26.76 -6.18
C LYS A 91 5.17 28.13 -5.48
N ASN A 92 5.02 28.21 -4.17
CA ASN A 92 5.28 29.45 -3.45
C ASN A 92 6.80 29.73 -3.39
N ARG A 93 7.26 30.95 -3.71
CA ARG A 93 8.68 31.34 -3.63
C ARG A 93 9.12 31.69 -2.22
N ASP A 94 8.19 32.05 -1.34
CA ASP A 94 8.45 32.46 0.04
C ASP A 94 8.79 31.26 0.95
N ILE A 95 8.47 30.05 0.49
CA ILE A 95 8.76 28.82 1.22
C ILE A 95 10.09 28.25 0.74
N THR A 96 11.00 28.04 1.68
CA THR A 96 12.34 27.51 1.41
C THR A 96 12.30 26.07 0.87
N LEU A 97 13.33 25.72 0.09
CA LEU A 97 13.47 24.38 -0.47
C LEU A 97 13.50 23.27 0.61
N PRO A 98 14.28 23.39 1.72
CA PRO A 98 14.28 22.37 2.77
C PRO A 98 12.90 22.14 3.40
N THR A 99 12.13 23.21 3.64
CA THR A 99 10.77 23.10 4.18
C THR A 99 9.85 22.34 3.22
N LYS A 100 9.95 22.58 1.91
CA LYS A 100 9.16 21.83 0.91
C LYS A 100 9.54 20.37 0.85
N VAL A 101 10.82 20.04 0.94
CA VAL A 101 11.29 18.65 0.99
C VAL A 101 10.71 17.95 2.22
N LEU A 102 10.71 18.63 3.37
CA LEU A 102 10.10 18.11 4.60
C LEU A 102 8.60 17.86 4.42
N LEU A 103 7.86 18.80 3.80
CA LEU A 103 6.44 18.64 3.54
C LEU A 103 6.13 17.44 2.65
N VAL A 104 6.89 17.22 1.57
CA VAL A 104 6.71 16.05 0.71
C VAL A 104 6.95 14.76 1.50
N LYS A 105 8.02 14.70 2.29
CA LYS A 105 8.32 13.54 3.14
C LYS A 105 7.28 13.30 4.24
N ALA A 106 6.65 14.35 4.76
CA ALA A 106 5.68 14.25 5.84
C ALA A 106 4.25 13.96 5.35
N MET A 107 3.90 14.40 4.14
CA MET A 107 2.51 14.33 3.64
C MET A 107 2.32 13.38 2.46
N VAL A 108 3.31 13.26 1.58
CA VAL A 108 3.20 12.44 0.35
C VAL A 108 3.75 11.04 0.59
N PHE A 109 4.95 10.93 1.16
CA PHE A 109 5.63 9.64 1.32
C PHE A 109 4.87 8.67 2.23
N PRO A 110 4.27 9.07 3.37
CA PRO A 110 3.51 8.15 4.21
C PRO A 110 2.32 7.52 3.49
N VAL A 111 1.68 8.25 2.57
CA VAL A 111 0.57 7.72 1.75
C VAL A 111 1.06 6.64 0.79
N VAL A 112 2.28 6.78 0.27
CA VAL A 112 2.89 5.81 -0.64
C VAL A 112 3.44 4.61 0.10
N MET A 113 3.98 4.80 1.30
CA MET A 113 4.63 3.73 2.08
C MET A 113 3.66 2.95 2.98
N TYR A 114 2.38 3.33 3.04
CA TYR A 114 1.41 2.63 3.88
C TYR A 114 1.30 1.15 3.49
N GLY A 115 1.54 0.27 4.46
CA GLY A 115 1.51 -1.18 4.26
C GLY A 115 2.72 -1.75 3.52
N CYS A 116 3.76 -0.94 3.26
CA CYS A 116 4.91 -1.40 2.49
C CYS A 116 5.74 -2.50 3.18
N GLU A 117 5.57 -2.66 4.49
CA GLU A 117 6.20 -3.70 5.30
C GLU A 117 5.85 -5.11 4.81
N SER A 118 4.62 -5.31 4.31
CA SER A 118 4.13 -6.58 3.79
C SER A 118 4.39 -6.80 2.31
N TRP A 119 4.92 -5.80 1.59
CA TRP A 119 5.04 -5.86 0.13
C TRP A 119 6.24 -6.68 -0.33
N THR A 120 6.01 -7.60 -1.26
CA THR A 120 7.10 -8.23 -2.04
C THR A 120 7.45 -7.32 -3.23
N VAL A 121 8.48 -6.49 -3.06
CA VAL A 121 8.89 -5.50 -4.08
C VAL A 121 9.80 -6.16 -5.11
N LYS A 122 9.29 -6.36 -6.33
CA LYS A 122 10.05 -6.84 -7.48
C LYS A 122 10.88 -5.69 -8.07
N LYS A 123 11.94 -6.01 -8.84
CA LYS A 123 12.80 -5.00 -9.50
C LYS A 123 12.02 -3.96 -10.32
N ALA A 124 10.99 -4.39 -11.05
CA ALA A 124 10.14 -3.50 -11.84
C ALA A 124 9.33 -2.53 -10.96
N GLU A 125 8.92 -2.96 -9.77
CA GLU A 125 8.19 -2.10 -8.82
C GLU A 125 9.14 -1.12 -8.13
N GLY A 126 10.35 -1.54 -7.78
CA GLY A 126 11.41 -0.64 -7.29
C GLY A 126 11.69 0.50 -8.27
N GLN A 127 11.84 0.18 -9.56
CA GLN A 127 11.98 1.20 -10.62
C GLN A 127 10.81 2.19 -10.69
N ARG A 128 9.58 1.73 -10.41
CA ARG A 128 8.40 2.62 -10.38
C ARG A 128 8.40 3.54 -9.16
N ILE A 129 8.83 3.03 -8.00
CA ILE A 129 8.98 3.81 -6.77
C ILE A 129 10.05 4.90 -6.98
N ASP A 130 11.21 4.54 -7.55
CA ASP A 130 12.26 5.50 -7.91
C ASP A 130 11.78 6.56 -8.89
N ALA A 131 11.06 6.14 -9.94
CA ALA A 131 10.49 7.05 -10.92
C ALA A 131 9.48 8.01 -10.28
N PHE A 132 8.69 7.55 -9.30
CA PHE A 132 7.78 8.38 -8.54
C PHE A 132 8.51 9.39 -7.64
N GLU A 133 9.53 8.96 -6.91
CA GLU A 133 10.35 9.85 -6.08
C GLU A 133 10.96 10.96 -6.94
N LEU A 134 11.59 10.59 -8.06
CA LEU A 134 12.18 11.54 -9.00
C LEU A 134 11.13 12.47 -9.63
N TRP A 135 9.92 11.97 -9.89
CA TRP A 135 8.82 12.80 -10.37
C TRP A 135 8.41 13.84 -9.32
N CYS A 136 8.34 13.47 -8.04
CA CYS A 136 8.08 14.40 -6.93
C CYS A 136 9.13 15.52 -6.87
N TRP A 137 10.42 15.15 -6.92
CA TRP A 137 11.54 16.09 -6.88
C TRP A 137 11.58 17.03 -8.08
N ARG A 138 11.37 16.52 -9.30
CA ARG A 138 11.26 17.37 -10.50
C ARG A 138 10.12 18.37 -10.39
N ARG A 139 8.97 17.93 -9.88
CA ARG A 139 7.80 18.79 -9.72
C ARG A 139 8.06 19.89 -8.71
N LEU A 140 8.68 19.55 -7.58
CA LEU A 140 9.07 20.50 -6.53
C LEU A 140 10.06 21.56 -7.05
N LEU A 141 11.04 21.14 -7.85
CA LEU A 141 12.01 22.03 -8.51
C LEU A 141 11.47 22.73 -9.77
N ARG A 142 10.23 22.43 -10.18
CA ARG A 142 9.60 22.94 -11.42
C ARG A 142 10.43 22.69 -12.68
N VAL A 143 11.15 21.58 -12.72
CA VAL A 143 11.95 21.19 -13.89
C VAL A 143 10.98 20.71 -14.97
N PRO A 144 10.90 21.41 -16.13
CA PRO A 144 10.06 20.95 -17.22
C PRO A 144 10.66 19.69 -17.84
N TRP A 145 9.83 18.86 -18.46
CA TRP A 145 10.28 17.62 -19.10
C TRP A 145 11.29 17.86 -20.23
N THR A 146 11.29 19.04 -20.84
CA THR A 146 12.21 19.45 -21.92
C THR A 146 13.61 19.82 -21.45
N ALA A 147 13.81 20.10 -20.16
CA ALA A 147 15.08 20.63 -19.63
C ALA A 147 16.27 19.64 -19.68
N ARG A 148 16.07 18.40 -20.17
CA ARG A 148 17.09 17.33 -20.28
C ARG A 148 17.98 17.19 -19.05
N ARG A 149 17.44 17.47 -17.86
CA ARG A 149 18.19 17.47 -16.61
C ARG A 149 18.36 16.04 -16.08
N SER A 150 19.59 15.69 -15.73
CA SER A 150 19.93 14.36 -15.21
C SER A 150 19.31 14.10 -13.83
N ASN A 151 18.96 12.84 -13.56
CA ASN A 151 18.45 12.40 -12.25
C ASN A 151 19.45 12.72 -11.12
N GLN A 152 20.74 12.51 -11.37
CA GLN A 152 21.80 12.77 -10.41
C GLN A 152 21.88 14.25 -10.01
N SER A 153 21.73 15.17 -10.96
CA SER A 153 21.72 16.61 -10.66
C SER A 153 20.55 17.00 -9.75
N ILE A 154 19.36 16.41 -9.97
CA ILE A 154 18.17 16.67 -9.15
C ILE A 154 18.38 16.14 -7.72
N LEU A 155 18.90 14.92 -7.58
CA LEU A 155 19.14 14.32 -6.27
C LEU A 155 20.23 15.05 -5.49
N LYS A 156 21.28 15.57 -6.16
CA LYS A 156 22.31 16.40 -5.53
C LYS A 156 21.75 17.73 -5.01
N GLU A 157 20.82 18.35 -5.74
CA GLU A 157 20.21 19.62 -5.30
C GLU A 157 19.20 19.41 -4.15
N ILE A 158 18.34 18.38 -4.23
CA ILE A 158 17.38 18.09 -3.17
C ILE A 158 18.05 17.58 -1.91
N SER A 159 19.08 16.74 -2.08
CA SER A 159 19.78 16.03 -1.00
C SER A 159 18.81 15.45 0.05
N PRO A 160 17.95 14.49 -0.34
CA PRO A 160 16.89 13.99 0.55
C PRO A 160 17.45 13.17 1.73
N GLY A 161 18.75 12.91 1.83
CA GLY A 161 19.37 12.12 2.90
C GLY A 161 19.11 10.62 2.78
N ILE A 162 17.84 10.21 2.72
CA ILE A 162 17.39 8.84 2.47
C ILE A 162 16.35 8.83 1.34
N SER A 163 16.47 7.88 0.42
CA SER A 163 15.51 7.68 -0.68
C SER A 163 14.18 7.13 -0.15
N LEU A 164 13.13 7.22 -0.97
CA LEU A 164 11.84 6.63 -0.64
C LEU A 164 11.96 5.12 -0.46
N GLU A 165 12.68 4.43 -1.35
CA GLU A 165 12.97 3.00 -1.20
C GLU A 165 13.74 2.71 0.09
N GLY A 166 14.71 3.55 0.46
CA GLY A 166 15.45 3.42 1.71
C GLY A 166 14.56 3.58 2.96
N MET A 167 13.59 4.51 2.93
CA MET A 167 12.59 4.64 4.00
C MET A 167 11.71 3.39 4.10
N MET A 168 11.25 2.85 2.97
CA MET A 168 10.45 1.62 2.92
C MET A 168 11.24 0.41 3.46
N LEU A 169 12.52 0.29 3.08
CA LEU A 169 13.39 -0.77 3.58
C LEU A 169 13.59 -0.66 5.10
N LYS A 170 13.72 0.55 5.63
CA LYS A 170 13.82 0.77 7.08
C LYS A 170 12.57 0.28 7.81
N LEU A 171 11.37 0.60 7.30
CA LEU A 171 10.10 0.14 7.88
C LEU A 171 9.99 -1.38 7.86
N LYS A 172 10.36 -2.01 6.74
CA LYS A 172 10.42 -3.48 6.63
C LYS A 172 11.33 -4.09 7.69
N LEU A 173 12.54 -3.58 7.85
CA LEU A 173 13.50 -4.08 8.83
C LEU A 173 13.01 -3.91 10.27
N GLN A 174 12.38 -2.78 10.58
CA GLN A 174 11.76 -2.56 11.89
C GLN A 174 10.63 -3.56 12.16
N TYR A 175 9.77 -3.82 11.17
CA TYR A 175 8.70 -4.81 11.27
C TYR A 175 9.24 -6.22 11.49
N PHE A 176 10.28 -6.63 10.75
CA PHE A 176 10.94 -7.92 10.97
C PHE A 176 11.51 -8.05 12.39
N GLY A 177 12.06 -6.97 12.96
CA GLY A 177 12.54 -6.95 14.34
C GLY A 177 11.44 -7.06 15.41
N HIS A 178 10.16 -6.89 15.05
CA HIS A 178 9.03 -7.13 15.94
C HIS A 178 8.43 -8.54 15.81
N LEU A 179 8.67 -9.20 14.67
CA LEU A 179 8.18 -10.55 14.39
C LEU A 179 9.12 -11.65 14.89
N MET A 180 10.42 -11.36 15.02
CA MET A 180 11.43 -12.24 15.63
C MET A 180 11.63 -11.90 17.11
#